data_AF-A0A8T7FDW9-F1
#
_entry.id   AF-A0A8T7FDW9-F1
#
_cell.length_a   1.000
_cell.length_b   1.000
_cell.length_c   1.000
_cell.angle_alpha   90.00
_cell.angle_beta   90.00
_cell.angle_gamma   90.00
#
_symmetry.space_group_name_H-M   'P 1'
#
loop_
_entity.id
_entity.type
_entity.pdbx_description
1 polymer ?
#
loop_
_entity_poly.entity_id
_entity_poly.type
_entity_poly.pdbx_seq_one_letter_code
_entity_poly.pdbx_strand_id
1 'polypeptide(L)'
;MAYGTAAGVASYSRTWTRGGVFYDASAGPPPVAATKPTLTEVNHWLVQISAMIDTALQNEGFSVPVTATNPLNAITMKVETLVSDLVAYANGLGRLYTDRALERGSMNLLNKEIIDWVKGQVTGLENDGVPRTLPASDMVGGFSVSPNRQK
;
A
#
# COMPACT_ATOMS: atom_id res chain seq x y z
N MET A 1 -5.16 3.50 -8.53
CA MET A 1 -6.25 3.73 -7.56
C MET A 1 -5.61 3.96 -6.20
N ALA A 2 -6.18 4.76 -5.30
CA ALA A 2 -5.72 4.82 -3.92
C ALA A 2 -6.51 3.81 -3.07
N TYR A 3 -5.81 3.00 -2.29
CA TYR A 3 -6.36 2.25 -1.18
C TYR A 3 -6.38 3.14 0.06
N GLY A 4 -7.45 3.03 0.86
CA GLY A 4 -7.64 3.84 2.06
C GLY A 4 -8.02 5.28 1.82
N THR A 5 -8.07 6.04 2.93
CA THR A 5 -8.59 7.41 2.94
C THR A 5 -7.75 8.32 3.82
N ALA A 6 -7.76 9.62 3.55
CA ALA A 6 -7.12 10.61 4.43
C ALA A 6 -7.69 10.59 5.86
N ALA A 7 -8.97 10.24 6.02
CA ALA A 7 -9.60 10.08 7.34
C ALA A 7 -9.07 8.85 8.10
N GLY A 8 -8.82 7.74 7.40
CA GLY A 8 -8.18 6.56 7.98
C GLY A 8 -6.75 6.86 8.43
N VAL A 9 -5.95 7.55 7.58
CA VAL A 9 -4.62 8.04 7.97
C VAL A 9 -4.69 8.97 9.19
N ALA A 10 -5.65 9.90 9.22
CA ALA A 10 -5.84 10.81 10.34
C ALA A 10 -6.13 10.09 11.67
N SER A 11 -6.72 8.89 11.61
CA SER A 11 -6.97 8.07 12.80
C SER A 11 -5.68 7.60 13.48
N TYR A 12 -4.62 7.36 12.69
CA TYR A 12 -3.28 7.01 13.17
C TYR A 12 -2.40 8.24 13.45
N SER A 13 -2.66 9.35 12.77
CA SER A 13 -1.83 10.56 12.79
C SER A 13 -2.49 11.75 13.51
N ARG A 14 -3.32 11.50 14.54
CA ARG A 14 -4.15 12.52 15.20
C ARG A 14 -3.41 13.79 15.62
N THR A 15 -2.16 13.64 16.08
CA THR A 15 -1.28 14.75 16.51
C THR A 15 -1.06 15.80 15.44
N TRP A 16 -1.08 15.42 14.16
CA TRP A 16 -0.80 16.31 13.02
C TRP A 16 -2.05 16.73 12.25
N THR A 17 -3.22 16.45 12.82
CA THR A 17 -4.52 16.82 12.25
C THR A 17 -5.23 17.86 13.08
N ARG A 18 -6.19 18.56 12.46
CA ARG A 18 -7.09 19.47 13.17
C ARG A 18 -8.47 18.82 13.21
N GLY A 19 -9.00 18.56 14.40
CA GLY A 19 -10.30 17.88 14.54
C GLY A 19 -10.37 16.51 13.87
N GLY A 20 -9.23 15.81 13.74
CA GLY A 20 -9.15 14.51 13.07
C GLY A 20 -9.13 14.58 11.54
N VAL A 21 -8.84 15.75 10.95
CA VAL A 21 -8.82 15.95 9.49
C VAL A 21 -7.56 16.71 9.05
N PHE A 22 -7.03 16.37 7.87
CA PHE A 22 -5.98 17.12 7.19
C PHE A 22 -6.60 18.25 6.35
N TYR A 23 -5.92 19.39 6.28
CA TYR A 23 -6.40 20.57 5.55
C TYR A 23 -5.35 21.10 4.60
N ASP A 24 -5.80 21.51 3.41
CA ASP A 24 -5.06 22.42 2.54
C ASP A 24 -5.30 23.86 2.99
N ALA A 25 -4.36 24.75 2.68
CA ALA A 25 -4.53 26.16 2.97
C ALA A 25 -5.68 26.72 2.12
N SER A 26 -6.61 27.42 2.75
CA SER A 26 -7.69 28.14 2.05
C SER A 26 -7.73 29.59 2.49
N ALA A 27 -7.81 30.49 1.51
CA ALA A 27 -7.90 31.93 1.70
C ALA A 27 -9.36 32.45 1.80
N GLY A 28 -10.37 31.57 1.65
CA GLY A 28 -11.78 31.95 1.79
C GLY A 28 -12.18 32.23 3.25
N PRO A 29 -13.28 32.94 3.53
CA PRO A 29 -13.73 33.20 4.90
C PRO A 29 -14.50 31.99 5.50
N PRO A 30 -14.11 31.47 6.68
CA PRO A 30 -12.94 31.82 7.48
C PRO A 30 -11.64 31.17 6.94
N PRO A 31 -10.49 31.88 6.98
CA PRO A 31 -9.24 31.34 6.47
C PRO A 31 -8.83 30.09 7.25
N VAL A 32 -8.38 29.08 6.52
CA VAL A 32 -7.95 27.80 7.10
C VAL A 32 -6.45 27.64 6.86
N ALA A 33 -5.68 27.61 7.95
CA ALA A 33 -4.27 27.23 7.88
C ALA A 33 -4.14 25.75 7.54
N ALA A 34 -3.21 25.42 6.63
CA ALA A 34 -2.93 24.05 6.25
C ALA A 34 -2.37 23.24 7.44
N THR A 35 -2.68 21.94 7.46
CA THR A 35 -1.97 20.99 8.31
C THR A 35 -0.58 20.70 7.74
N LYS A 36 0.29 20.09 8.54
CA LYS A 36 1.59 19.60 8.09
C LYS A 36 1.67 18.10 8.35
N PRO A 37 1.59 17.24 7.32
CA PRO A 37 1.41 17.53 5.89
C PRO A 37 -0.01 18.01 5.53
N THR A 38 -0.15 18.55 4.33
CA THR A 38 -1.42 19.02 3.76
C THR A 38 -2.33 17.86 3.31
N LEU A 39 -3.62 18.13 3.09
CA LEU A 39 -4.55 17.10 2.60
C LEU A 39 -4.15 16.60 1.22
N THR A 40 -3.74 17.52 0.33
CA THR A 40 -3.27 17.18 -1.00
C THR A 40 -2.04 16.27 -0.96
N GLU A 41 -1.07 16.55 -0.09
CA GLU A 41 0.12 15.70 0.08
C GLU A 41 -0.23 14.30 0.59
N VAL A 42 -1.11 14.20 1.59
CA VAL A 42 -1.55 12.89 2.12
C VAL A 42 -2.24 12.07 1.03
N ASN A 43 -3.10 12.69 0.22
CA ASN A 43 -3.75 12.02 -0.90
C ASN A 43 -2.75 11.56 -1.97
N HIS A 44 -1.73 12.36 -2.26
CA HIS A 44 -0.67 11.94 -3.18
C HIS A 44 0.10 10.73 -2.65
N TRP A 45 0.43 10.69 -1.36
CA TRP A 45 1.10 9.54 -0.77
C TRP A 45 0.24 8.28 -0.75
N LEU A 46 -1.07 8.41 -0.48
CA LEU A 46 -2.01 7.29 -0.59
C LEU A 46 -1.96 6.68 -1.99
N VAL A 47 -1.98 7.50 -3.05
CA VAL A 47 -1.87 7.02 -4.44
C VAL A 47 -0.53 6.33 -4.69
N GLN A 48 0.58 6.92 -4.24
CA GLN A 48 1.93 6.38 -4.47
C GLN A 48 2.14 5.04 -3.77
N ILE A 49 1.79 4.94 -2.48
CA ILE A 49 1.93 3.70 -1.71
C ILE A 49 1.00 2.62 -2.26
N SER A 50 -0.21 2.99 -2.68
CA SER A 50 -1.13 2.04 -3.32
C SER A 50 -0.57 1.49 -4.63
N ALA A 51 0.04 2.34 -5.46
CA ALA A 51 0.68 1.92 -6.68
C ALA A 51 1.89 0.99 -6.41
N MET A 52 2.63 1.20 -5.33
CA MET A 52 3.71 0.31 -4.92
C MET A 52 3.19 -1.08 -4.52
N ILE A 53 2.10 -1.14 -3.75
CA ILE A 53 1.44 -2.41 -3.40
C ILE A 53 0.89 -3.09 -4.65
N ASP A 54 0.22 -2.36 -5.55
CA ASP A 54 -0.29 -2.90 -6.81
C ASP A 54 0.85 -3.48 -7.65
N THR A 55 1.97 -2.78 -7.75
CA THR A 55 3.16 -3.27 -8.47
C THR A 55 3.70 -4.55 -7.83
N ALA A 56 3.78 -4.62 -6.50
CA ALA A 56 4.22 -5.82 -5.79
C ALA A 56 3.25 -7.00 -5.98
N LEU A 57 1.93 -6.76 -5.98
CA LEU A 57 0.91 -7.77 -6.24
C LEU A 57 0.96 -8.28 -7.68
N GLN A 58 1.17 -7.39 -8.65
CA GLN A 58 1.37 -7.76 -10.06
C GLN A 58 2.61 -8.64 -10.23
N ASN A 59 3.70 -8.36 -9.51
CA ASN A 59 4.91 -9.21 -9.54
C ASN A 59 4.65 -10.63 -9.01
N GLU A 60 3.72 -10.78 -8.07
CA GLU A 60 3.26 -12.10 -7.58
C GLU A 60 2.15 -12.71 -8.48
N GLY A 61 1.77 -12.02 -9.57
CA GLY A 61 0.83 -12.49 -10.58
C GLY A 61 -0.63 -12.23 -10.28
N PHE A 62 -0.97 -11.35 -9.34
CA PHE A 62 -2.37 -11.00 -9.04
C PHE A 62 -2.91 -9.89 -9.94
N SER A 63 -4.21 -9.95 -10.24
CA SER A 63 -4.93 -8.85 -10.89
C SER A 63 -5.07 -7.67 -9.93
N VAL A 64 -4.80 -6.48 -10.43
CA VAL A 64 -4.99 -5.21 -9.70
C VAL A 64 -5.88 -4.27 -10.52
N PRO A 65 -6.65 -3.37 -9.89
CA PRO A 65 -6.76 -3.19 -8.44
C PRO A 65 -7.50 -4.35 -7.76
N VAL A 66 -7.13 -4.64 -6.51
CA VAL A 66 -7.82 -5.66 -5.71
C VAL A 66 -9.17 -5.11 -5.24
N THR A 67 -10.25 -5.83 -5.54
CA THR A 67 -11.62 -5.42 -5.22
C THR A 67 -12.33 -6.35 -4.23
N ALA A 68 -11.75 -7.54 -3.96
CA ALA A 68 -12.28 -8.47 -2.97
C ALA A 68 -12.24 -7.85 -1.56
N THR A 69 -13.35 -7.93 -0.82
CA THR A 69 -13.57 -7.13 0.40
C THR A 69 -12.52 -7.38 1.49
N ASN A 70 -12.21 -8.62 1.84
CA ASN A 70 -11.26 -8.92 2.91
C ASN A 70 -9.83 -8.49 2.55
N PRO A 71 -9.29 -8.86 1.37
CA PRO A 71 -8.02 -8.35 0.87
C PRO A 71 -7.95 -6.83 0.81
N LEU A 72 -9.02 -6.19 0.30
CA LEU A 72 -9.10 -4.74 0.17
C LEU A 72 -9.01 -4.06 1.54
N ASN A 73 -9.67 -4.59 2.57
CA ASN A 73 -9.58 -4.07 3.93
C ASN A 73 -8.17 -4.21 4.51
N ALA A 74 -7.52 -5.36 4.28
CA ALA A 74 -6.15 -5.60 4.73
C ALA A 74 -5.14 -4.65 4.04
N ILE A 75 -5.25 -4.50 2.72
CA ILE A 75 -4.45 -3.55 1.92
C ILE A 75 -4.70 -2.12 2.40
N THR A 76 -5.97 -1.74 2.61
CA THR A 76 -6.35 -0.41 3.10
C THR A 76 -5.67 -0.10 4.43
N MET A 77 -5.78 -1.00 5.41
CA MET A 77 -5.13 -0.83 6.72
C MET A 77 -3.61 -0.69 6.58
N LYS A 78 -2.99 -1.47 5.68
CA LYS A 78 -1.55 -1.40 5.43
C LYS A 78 -1.15 -0.06 4.81
N VAL A 79 -1.85 0.40 3.79
CA VAL A 79 -1.60 1.69 3.13
C VAL A 79 -1.75 2.84 4.11
N GLU A 80 -2.84 2.86 4.89
CA GLU A 80 -3.09 3.93 5.86
C GLU A 80 -2.02 3.99 6.95
N THR A 81 -1.54 2.83 7.41
CA THR A 81 -0.42 2.75 8.36
C THR A 81 0.87 3.31 7.75
N LEU A 82 1.24 2.89 6.55
CA LEU A 82 2.47 3.36 5.90
C LEU A 82 2.42 4.87 5.59
N VAL A 83 1.27 5.39 5.20
CA VAL A 83 1.11 6.83 4.99
C VAL A 83 1.15 7.59 6.32
N SER A 84 0.66 7.01 7.41
CA SER A 84 0.81 7.60 8.75
C SER A 84 2.29 7.69 9.18
N ASP A 85 3.13 6.75 8.76
CA ASP A 85 4.58 6.81 8.98
C ASP A 85 5.22 7.94 8.16
N LEU A 86 4.74 8.18 6.93
CA LEU A 86 5.18 9.32 6.11
C LEU A 86 4.76 10.66 6.72
N VAL A 87 3.57 10.73 7.33
CA VAL A 87 3.11 11.90 8.08
C VAL A 87 4.04 12.20 9.25
N ALA A 88 4.42 11.17 10.02
CA ALA A 88 5.39 11.32 11.10
C ALA A 88 6.76 11.76 10.57
N TYR A 89 7.23 11.15 9.48
CA TYR A 89 8.51 11.47 8.83
C TYR A 89 8.57 12.93 8.36
N ALA A 90 7.51 13.43 7.74
CA ALA A 90 7.42 14.83 7.29
C ALA A 90 7.51 15.84 8.46
N ASN A 91 7.15 15.40 9.67
CA ASN A 91 7.26 16.19 10.89
C ASN A 91 8.54 15.86 11.70
N GLY A 92 9.50 15.14 11.12
CA GLY A 92 10.78 14.84 11.76
C GLY A 92 10.71 13.79 12.87
N LEU A 93 9.69 12.94 12.86
CA LEU A 93 9.45 11.91 13.87
C LEU A 93 9.22 10.53 13.22
N GLY A 94 9.14 9.50 14.06
CA GLY A 94 8.77 8.14 13.64
C GLY A 94 9.93 7.31 13.09
N ARG A 95 9.62 6.04 12.76
CA ARG A 95 10.64 5.04 12.41
C ARG A 95 11.44 5.41 11.18
N LEU A 96 10.80 6.00 10.17
CA LEU A 96 11.46 6.41 8.94
C LEU A 96 12.47 7.54 9.15
N TYR A 97 12.26 8.38 10.17
CA TYR A 97 13.19 9.47 10.50
C TYR A 97 14.41 8.93 11.24
N THR A 98 14.23 8.03 12.20
CA THR A 98 15.34 7.38 12.90
C THR A 98 16.16 6.48 11.98
N ASP A 99 15.49 5.75 11.07
CA ASP A 99 16.17 4.84 10.13
C ASP A 99 16.94 5.58 9.03
N ARG A 100 16.58 6.83 8.72
CA ARG A 100 17.39 7.70 7.86
C ARG A 100 18.77 7.95 8.46
N ALA A 101 18.86 8.12 9.77
CA ALA A 101 20.13 8.30 10.47
C ALA A 101 20.98 7.01 10.49
N LEU A 102 20.34 5.85 10.30
CA LEU A 102 20.97 4.53 10.24
C LEU A 102 21.33 4.07 8.81
N GLU A 103 21.48 5.01 7.87
CA GLU A 103 21.95 4.82 6.49
C GLU A 103 21.11 3.89 5.57
N ARG A 104 19.93 3.41 6.00
CA ARG A 104 19.13 2.46 5.21
C ARG A 104 18.25 3.07 4.10
N GLY A 105 18.13 4.40 4.05
CA GLY A 105 17.26 5.10 3.10
C GLY A 105 15.77 4.81 3.38
N SER A 106 15.03 5.80 3.87
CA SER A 106 13.64 5.65 4.31
C SER A 106 12.71 5.03 3.26
N MET A 107 12.92 5.32 1.98
CA MET A 107 12.13 4.75 0.87
C MET A 107 12.46 3.29 0.58
N ASN A 108 13.72 2.86 0.74
CA ASN A 108 14.10 1.46 0.57
C ASN A 108 13.46 0.59 1.64
N LEU A 109 13.36 1.11 2.87
CA LEU A 109 12.68 0.44 3.96
C LEU A 109 11.19 0.23 3.66
N LEU A 110 10.49 1.29 3.21
CA LEU A 110 9.08 1.17 2.81
C LEU A 110 8.88 0.17 1.68
N ASN A 111 9.73 0.22 0.65
CA ASN A 111 9.65 -0.71 -0.47
C ASN A 111 9.86 -2.16 -0.03
N LYS A 112 10.88 -2.41 0.81
CA LYS A 112 11.13 -3.74 1.38
C LYS A 112 9.95 -4.22 2.21
N GLU A 113 9.40 -3.38 3.07
CA GLU A 113 8.27 -3.73 3.93
C GLU A 113 7.01 -4.06 3.12
N ILE A 114 6.76 -3.32 2.03
CA ILE A 114 5.65 -3.61 1.11
C ILE A 114 5.84 -4.98 0.45
N ILE A 115 7.02 -5.24 -0.11
CA ILE A 115 7.32 -6.52 -0.77
C ILE A 115 7.21 -7.69 0.21
N ASP A 116 7.81 -7.56 1.39
CA ASP A 116 7.79 -8.60 2.42
C ASP A 116 6.35 -8.87 2.89
N TRP A 117 5.55 -7.81 3.06
CA TRP A 117 4.13 -7.95 3.42
C TRP A 117 3.33 -8.65 2.33
N VAL A 118 3.46 -8.23 1.06
CA VAL A 118 2.75 -8.85 -0.07
C VAL A 118 3.08 -10.34 -0.16
N LYS A 119 4.37 -10.71 -0.07
CA LYS A 119 4.81 -12.11 -0.06
C LYS A 119 4.19 -12.92 1.08
N GLY A 120 4.06 -12.32 2.25
CA GLY A 120 3.39 -12.95 3.40
C GLY A 120 1.88 -13.11 3.25
N GLN A 121 1.24 -12.41 2.32
CA GLN A 121 -0.21 -12.46 2.10
C GLN A 121 -0.65 -13.32 0.91
N VAL A 122 0.27 -13.79 0.06
CA VAL A 122 -0.03 -14.51 -1.20
C VAL A 122 -1.08 -15.61 -1.01
N THR A 123 -0.88 -16.54 -0.08
CA THR A 123 -1.82 -17.64 0.16
C THR A 123 -3.19 -17.16 0.67
N GLY A 124 -3.22 -16.10 1.48
CA GLY A 124 -4.47 -15.49 1.94
C GLY A 124 -5.26 -14.88 0.80
N LEU A 125 -4.58 -14.15 -0.09
CA LEU A 125 -5.18 -13.53 -1.26
C LEU A 125 -5.78 -14.55 -2.24
N GLU A 126 -5.13 -15.70 -2.41
CA GLU A 126 -5.67 -16.81 -3.22
C GLU A 126 -6.93 -17.40 -2.62
N ASN A 127 -6.92 -17.67 -1.32
CA ASN A 127 -8.06 -18.24 -0.61
C ASN A 127 -9.25 -17.26 -0.57
N ASP A 128 -8.97 -15.95 -0.51
CA ASP A 128 -9.97 -14.89 -0.59
C ASP A 128 -10.45 -14.62 -2.03
N GLY A 129 -9.96 -15.37 -3.02
CA GLY A 129 -10.45 -15.35 -4.39
C GLY A 129 -9.94 -14.19 -5.25
N VAL A 130 -8.79 -13.60 -4.91
CA VAL A 130 -8.16 -12.57 -5.76
C VAL A 130 -7.67 -13.23 -7.05
N PRO A 131 -8.15 -12.80 -8.24
CA PRO A 131 -7.76 -13.41 -9.51
C PRO A 131 -6.25 -13.26 -9.76
N ARG A 132 -5.64 -14.26 -10.40
CA ARG A 132 -4.28 -14.18 -10.93
C ARG A 132 -4.30 -13.94 -12.44
N THR A 133 -3.40 -13.08 -12.92
CA THR A 133 -3.12 -12.85 -14.34
C THR A 133 -1.84 -13.58 -14.73
N LEU A 134 -1.80 -14.90 -14.55
CA LEU A 134 -0.73 -15.70 -15.16
C LEU A 134 -1.10 -16.00 -16.61
N PRO A 135 -0.12 -16.10 -17.54
CA PRO A 135 -0.40 -16.66 -18.86
C PRO A 135 -0.95 -18.08 -18.69
N ALA A 136 -1.95 -18.43 -19.51
CA ALA A 136 -2.71 -19.69 -19.42
C ALA A 136 -1.83 -20.97 -19.43
N SER A 137 -0.56 -20.87 -19.84
CA SER A 137 0.42 -21.97 -19.85
C SER A 137 0.81 -22.49 -18.46
N ASP A 138 0.69 -21.68 -17.41
CA ASP A 138 1.09 -22.10 -16.04
C ASP A 138 -0.10 -22.53 -15.17
N MET A 139 -1.33 -22.41 -15.67
CA MET A 139 -2.56 -22.76 -14.92
C MET A 139 -3.09 -24.18 -15.23
N VAL A 140 -2.45 -24.91 -16.16
CA VAL A 140 -2.81 -26.28 -16.54
C VAL A 140 -1.72 -27.23 -16.05
N GLY A 141 -2.07 -28.09 -15.10
CA GLY A 141 -1.17 -29.06 -14.48
C GLY A 141 -0.29 -29.81 -15.48
N GLY A 142 1.00 -29.81 -15.21
CA GLY A 142 2.02 -30.62 -15.87
C GLY A 142 1.86 -32.11 -15.62
N PHE A 143 0.78 -32.72 -16.09
CA PHE A 143 0.76 -34.14 -16.43
C PHE A 143 1.13 -34.30 -17.91
N SER A 144 2.39 -34.02 -18.23
CA SER A 144 3.00 -34.55 -19.44
C SER A 144 3.23 -36.05 -19.22
N VAL A 145 2.20 -36.86 -19.46
CA VAL A 145 2.39 -38.30 -19.60
C VAL A 145 3.19 -38.53 -20.89
N SER A 146 4.46 -38.91 -20.75
CA SER A 146 5.32 -39.28 -21.87
C SER A 146 4.61 -40.32 -22.76
N PRO A 147 4.57 -40.15 -24.09
CA PRO A 147 4.03 -41.18 -24.97
C PRO A 147 4.91 -42.43 -24.84
N ASN A 148 4.28 -43.51 -24.36
CA ASN A 148 4.88 -44.83 -24.27
C ASN A 148 5.27 -45.26 -25.69
N ARG A 149 6.57 -45.29 -26.00
CA ARG A 149 7.07 -45.71 -27.31
C ARG A 149 6.88 -47.22 -27.41
N GLN A 150 5.72 -47.64 -27.89
CA GLN A 150 5.49 -49.03 -28.26
C GLN A 150 6.17 -49.32 -29.60
N LYS A 151 6.96 -50.40 -29.56
CA LYS A 151 7.57 -51.20 -30.63
C LYS A 151 8.88 -50.67 -31.21
#